data_AF-A0A9D8BTY8-F1
#
_entry.id   AF-A0A9D8BTY8-F1
#
_cell.length_a   1.000
_cell.length_b   1.000
_cell.length_c   1.000
_cell.angle_alpha   90.00
_cell.angle_beta   90.00
_cell.angle_gamma   90.00
#
_symmetry.space_group_name_H-M   'P 1'
#
loop_
_entity.id
_entity.type
_entity.pdbx_description
1 polymer ?
#
loop_
_entity_poly.entity_id
_entity_poly.type
_entity_poly.pdbx_seq_one_letter_code
_entity_poly.pdbx_strand_id
1 'polypeptide(L)' 'MKTQNDVLSALRAGVDIATVPEALFFQMFCHPLTDEGLAAFKRDWEKVAR' A
#
# COMPACT_ATOMS: atom_id res chain seq x y z
N MET A 1 -3.08 8.88 -15.25
CA MET A 1 -3.12 7.70 -14.36
C MET A 1 -2.21 6.61 -14.89
N LYS A 2 -0.91 6.89 -14.95
CA LYS A 2 0.14 5.93 -15.30
C LYS A 2 1.05 5.64 -14.11
N THR A 3 1.06 6.53 -13.12
CA THR A 3 1.86 6.41 -11.89
C THR A 3 0.99 6.61 -10.66
N GLN A 4 1.46 6.16 -9.49
CA GLN A 4 0.75 6.34 -8.21
C GLN A 4 0.51 7.82 -7.88
N ASN A 5 1.44 8.70 -8.25
CA ASN A 5 1.33 10.15 -8.01
C ASN A 5 0.19 10.80 -8.79
N ASP A 6 -0.13 10.30 -9.99
CA ASP A 6 -1.29 10.80 -10.76
C ASP A 6 -2.60 10.52 -10.00
N VAL A 7 -2.71 9.32 -9.42
CA VAL A 7 -3.90 8.89 -8.65
C VAL A 7 -4.01 9.71 -7.38
N LEU A 8 -2.89 9.89 -6.66
CA LEU A 8 -2.82 10.70 -5.46
C LEU A 8 -3.24 12.16 -5.72
N SER A 9 -2.77 12.74 -6.83
CA SER A 9 -3.10 14.11 -7.23
C SER A 9 -4.59 14.25 -7.57
N ALA A 10 -5.17 13.28 -8.27
CA ALA A 10 -6.59 13.28 -8.61
C ALA A 10 -7.48 13.16 -7.35
N LEU A 11 -7.15 12.26 -6.43
CA LEU A 11 -7.89 12.10 -5.17
C LEU A 11 -7.79 13.36 -4.29
N ARG A 12 -6.61 13.99 -4.23
CA ARG A 12 -6.42 15.27 -3.52
C ARG A 12 -7.20 16.42 -4.12
N ALA A 13 -7.45 16.39 -5.43
CA ALA A 13 -8.30 17.36 -6.11
C ALA A 13 -9.80 17.15 -5.83
N GLY A 14 -10.19 16.10 -5.10
CA GLY A 14 -11.58 15.82 -4.71
C GLY A 14 -12.33 14.94 -5.70
N VAL A 15 -11.63 14.13 -6.51
CA VAL A 15 -12.28 13.18 -7.42
C VAL A 15 -12.91 12.03 -6.63
N ASP A 16 -14.22 11.84 -6.78
CA ASP A 16 -14.96 10.73 -6.14
C ASP A 16 -14.66 9.36 -6.76
N ILE A 17 -14.44 9.31 -8.09
CA ILE A 17 -14.26 8.06 -8.84
C ILE A 17 -13.11 8.21 -9.86
N ALA A 18 -12.17 7.26 -9.82
CA ALA A 18 -10.99 7.21 -10.70
C ALA A 18 -10.86 5.84 -11.38
N THR A 19 -10.56 5.82 -12.68
CA THR A 19 -10.25 4.59 -13.43
C THR A 19 -8.75 4.42 -13.57
N VAL A 20 -8.20 3.33 -13.04
CA VAL A 20 -6.77 3.03 -13.03
C VAL A 20 -6.49 1.66 -13.68
N PRO A 21 -5.30 1.45 -14.28
CA PRO A 21 -4.88 0.12 -14.69
C PRO A 21 -4.82 -0.86 -13.51
N GLU A 22 -5.19 -2.13 -13.74
CA GLU A 22 -5.20 -3.18 -12.72
C GLU A 22 -3.85 -3.31 -11.99
N ALA A 23 -2.76 -3.39 -12.74
CA ALA A 23 -1.42 -3.52 -12.16
C ALA A 23 -1.07 -2.35 -11.22
N LEU A 24 -1.47 -1.13 -11.59
CA LEU A 24 -1.25 0.06 -10.77
C LEU A 24 -2.11 0.02 -9.49
N PHE A 25 -3.35 -0.45 -9.58
CA PHE A 25 -4.25 -0.58 -8.44
C PHE A 25 -3.66 -1.51 -7.36
N PHE A 26 -3.19 -2.71 -7.75
CA PHE A 26 -2.58 -3.62 -6.80
C PHE A 26 -1.26 -3.10 -6.23
N GLN A 27 -0.44 -2.43 -7.05
CA GLN A 27 0.80 -1.82 -6.59
C GLN A 27 0.59 -0.78 -5.47
N MET A 28 -0.57 -0.10 -5.41
CA MET A 28 -0.87 0.88 -4.35
C MET A 28 -0.97 0.27 -2.95
N PHE A 29 -1.21 -1.04 -2.83
CA PHE A 29 -1.30 -1.73 -1.54
C PHE A 29 0.06 -2.28 -1.06
N CYS A 30 1.07 -2.32 -1.93
CA CYS A 30 2.40 -2.80 -1.59
C CYS A 30 3.26 -1.66 -1.05
N HIS A 31 3.52 -1.65 0.26
CA HIS A 31 4.36 -0.64 0.90
C HIS A 31 5.52 -1.29 1.69
N PRO A 32 6.78 -0.87 1.48
CA PRO A 32 7.95 -1.52 2.10
C PRO A 32 7.90 -1.52 3.63
N LEU A 33 7.45 -0.42 4.25
CA LEU A 33 7.29 -0.36 5.71
C LEU A 33 6.22 -1.32 6.26
N THR A 34 5.23 -1.70 5.45
CA THR A 34 4.23 -2.69 5.86
C THR A 34 4.85 -4.08 5.92
N ASP A 35 5.65 -4.45 4.93
CA ASP A 35 6.39 -5.72 4.91
C ASP A 35 7.40 -5.78 6.07
N GLU A 36 8.14 -4.70 6.30
CA GLU A 36 9.06 -4.58 7.44
C GLU A 36 8.34 -4.71 8.79
N GLY A 37 7.18 -4.05 8.94
CA GLY A 37 6.35 -4.13 10.13
C GLY A 37 5.82 -5.54 10.39
N LEU A 38 5.34 -6.23 9.35
CA LEU A 38 4.90 -7.63 9.44
C LEU A 38 6.04 -8.57 9.83
N ALA A 39 7.24 -8.37 9.28
CA ALA A 39 8.41 -9.16 9.63
C ALA A 39 8.86 -8.91 11.08
N ALA A 40 8.82 -7.67 11.55
CA ALA A 40 9.07 -7.33 12.95
C ALA A 40 8.04 -7.99 13.88
N PHE A 41 6.76 -7.86 13.56
CA PHE A 41 5.67 -8.45 14.34
C PHE A 41 5.80 -9.97 14.46
N LYS A 42 6.12 -10.66 13.36
CA LYS A 42 6.34 -12.10 13.35
C LYS A 42 7.50 -12.51 14.29
N ARG A 43 8.63 -11.81 14.23
CA ARG A 43 9.79 -12.07 15.10
C ARG A 43 9.46 -11.88 16.57
N ASP A 44 8.65 -10.88 16.91
CA ASP A 44 8.26 -10.64 18.29
C ASP A 44 7.24 -11.68 18.77
N TRP A 45 6.34 -12.14 17.90
CA TRP A 45 5.41 -13.22 18.21
C TRP A 45 6.12 -14.56 18.48
N GLU A 46 7.17 -14.87 17.71
CA GLU A 46 8.00 -16.07 17.92
C GLU A 46 8.70 -16.08 19.29
N LYS A 47 9.00 -14.90 19.87
CA LYS A 47 9.59 -14.80 21.21
C LYS A 47 8.59 -15.04 22.34
N VAL A 48 7.29 -14.85 22.07
CA VAL A 48 6.20 -15.00 23.05
C VAL A 48 5.66 -16.44 23.06
N ALA A 49 5.71 -17.14 21.92
CA ALA A 49 5.34 -18.54 21.84
C ALA A 49 6.27 -19.39 22.74
N ARG A 50 5.69 -19.95 23.81
CA ARG A 50 6.35 -20.82 24.80
C ARG A 50 6.38 -22.26 24.34
#